data_AF-A0A7C4BSH5-F1
#
_entry.id   AF-A0A7C4BSH5-F1
#
_cell.length_a   1.000
_cell.length_b   1.000
_cell.length_c   1.000
_cell.angle_alpha   90.00
_cell.angle_beta   90.00
_cell.angle_gamma   90.00
#
_symmetry.space_group_name_H-M   'P 1'
#
loop_
_entity.id
_entity.type
_entity.pdbx_description
1 polymer ?
#
loop_
_entity_poly.entity_id
_entity_poly.type
_entity_poly.pdbx_seq_one_letter_code
_entity_poly.pdbx_strand_id
1 'polypeptide(L)'
;MPYSLGIFILKKLLKALVVEVIQEHAPLTHNLVLLAERSGLVLSDYERRILTIITDYNLITRYPKNRKLAKEKYTKEFSKNEIGKIKEMAKWVLSKLKQSEI
;
A
#
# COMPACT_ATOMS: atom_id res chain seq x y z
N MET A 1 -8.59 11.72 9.63
CA MET A 1 -7.44 10.78 9.57
C MET A 1 -6.85 10.83 8.16
N PRO A 2 -5.74 11.54 7.91
CA PRO A 2 -5.11 11.65 6.58
C PRO A 2 -4.42 10.36 6.11
N TYR A 3 -4.23 9.39 7.01
CA TYR A 3 -3.54 8.12 6.77
C TYR A 3 -4.27 7.21 5.76
N SER A 4 -5.61 7.18 5.80
CA SER A 4 -6.42 6.33 4.94
C SER A 4 -6.37 6.74 3.47
N LEU A 5 -6.19 8.03 3.18
CA LEU A 5 -6.14 8.54 1.81
C LEU A 5 -4.84 8.12 1.09
N GLY A 6 -3.70 8.19 1.77
CA GLY A 6 -2.41 7.76 1.20
C GLY A 6 -2.40 6.28 0.83
N ILE A 7 -2.96 5.44 1.70
CA ILE A 7 -3.11 4.01 1.44
C ILE A 7 -4.03 3.74 0.26
N PHE A 8 -5.14 4.47 0.16
CA PHE A 8 -6.08 4.32 -0.94
C PHE A 8 -5.46 4.66 -2.29
N ILE A 9 -4.67 5.74 -2.35
CA ILE A 9 -3.92 6.13 -3.56
C ILE A 9 -2.91 5.03 -3.94
N LEU A 10 -2.09 4.57 -2.99
CA LEU A 10 -1.11 3.51 -3.22
C LEU A 10 -1.77 2.22 -3.75
N LYS A 11 -2.92 1.84 -3.17
CA LYS A 11 -3.69 0.68 -3.62
C LYS A 11 -4.16 0.85 -5.07
N LYS A 12 -4.65 2.02 -5.45
CA LYS A 12 -5.08 2.31 -6.82
C LYS A 12 -3.91 2.25 -7.81
N LEU A 13 -2.75 2.82 -7.45
CA LEU A 13 -1.55 2.78 -8.28
C LEU A 13 -1.06 1.35 -8.52
N LEU A 14 -0.96 0.54 -7.47
CA LEU A 14 -0.57 -0.87 -7.60
C LEU A 14 -1.57 -1.66 -8.45
N LYS A 15 -2.88 -1.40 -8.29
CA LYS A 15 -3.88 -2.04 -9.14
C LYS A 15 -3.77 -1.62 -10.61
N ALA A 16 -3.43 -0.36 -10.90
CA ALA A 16 -3.21 0.10 -12.26
C ALA A 16 -2.04 -0.67 -12.90
N LEU A 17 -0.91 -0.80 -12.20
CA LEU A 17 0.23 -1.60 -12.67
C LEU A 17 -0.14 -3.07 -12.89
N VAL A 18 -0.93 -3.67 -12.00
CA VAL A 18 -1.38 -5.05 -12.18
C VAL A 18 -2.28 -5.20 -13.41
N VAL A 19 -3.18 -4.25 -13.67
CA VAL A 19 -4.01 -4.26 -14.89
C VAL A 19 -3.16 -4.10 -16.13
N GLU A 20 -2.13 -3.25 -16.10
CA GLU A 20 -1.22 -3.05 -17.22
C GLU A 20 -0.41 -4.32 -17.55
N VAL A 21 0.06 -5.03 -16.52
CA VAL A 21 0.86 -6.26 -16.69
C VAL A 21 0.00 -7.48 -17.05
N ILE A 22 -1.14 -7.66 -16.38
CA ILE A 22 -1.99 -8.86 -16.56
C ILE A 22 -3.00 -8.65 -17.69
N GLN A 23 -3.28 -7.41 -18.11
CA GLN A 23 -4.34 -7.04 -19.06
C GLN A 23 -5.75 -7.52 -18.64
N GLU A 24 -5.90 -7.89 -17.36
CA GLU A 24 -7.16 -8.30 -16.74
C GLU A 24 -7.44 -7.49 -15.47
N HIS A 25 -8.64 -7.66 -14.91
CA HIS A 25 -9.00 -7.01 -13.65
C HIS A 25 -8.08 -7.41 -12.50
N ALA A 26 -7.42 -6.41 -11.89
CA ALA A 26 -6.59 -6.65 -10.72
C ALA A 26 -7.38 -7.36 -9.59
N PRO A 27 -6.79 -8.36 -8.92
CA PRO A 27 -7.46 -9.17 -7.93
C PRO A 27 -8.09 -8.31 -6.83
N LEU A 28 -9.22 -8.76 -6.30
CA LEU A 28 -9.97 -8.10 -5.21
C LEU A 28 -9.29 -8.28 -3.85
N THR A 29 -7.97 -8.08 -3.80
CA THR A 29 -7.18 -8.17 -2.58
C THR A 29 -6.91 -6.79 -1.97
N HIS A 30 -6.74 -6.77 -0.65
CA HIS A 30 -6.21 -5.65 0.10
C HIS A 30 -4.73 -5.86 0.46
N ASN A 31 -4.16 -7.01 0.12
CA ASN A 31 -2.75 -7.30 0.31
C ASN A 31 -1.94 -6.55 -0.76
N LEU A 32 -1.25 -5.50 -0.32
CA LEU A 32 -0.46 -4.67 -1.22
C LEU A 32 0.82 -5.36 -1.68
N VAL A 33 1.37 -6.28 -0.87
CA VAL A 33 2.53 -7.09 -1.27
C VAL A 33 2.16 -7.96 -2.46
N LEU A 34 1.03 -8.66 -2.38
CA LEU A 34 0.54 -9.50 -3.46
C LEU A 34 0.27 -8.71 -4.74
N LEU A 35 -0.29 -7.50 -4.63
CA LEU A 35 -0.49 -6.64 -5.80
C LEU A 35 0.83 -6.23 -6.45
N ALA A 36 1.82 -5.82 -5.65
CA ALA A 36 3.13 -5.44 -6.17
C ALA A 36 3.85 -6.60 -6.87
N GLU A 37 3.82 -7.81 -6.29
CA GLU A 37 4.39 -9.01 -6.91
C GLU A 37 3.68 -9.36 -8.23
N ARG A 38 2.35 -9.22 -8.26
CA ARG A 38 1.53 -9.46 -9.46
C ARG A 38 1.76 -8.43 -10.56
N SER A 39 2.19 -7.22 -10.21
CA SER A 39 2.64 -6.22 -11.18
C SER A 39 4.09 -6.43 -11.66
N GLY A 40 4.75 -7.53 -11.27
CA GLY A 40 6.14 -7.78 -11.66
C GLY A 40 7.15 -6.84 -10.99
N LEU A 41 6.76 -6.10 -9.96
CA LEU A 41 7.68 -5.26 -9.19
C LEU A 41 8.59 -6.14 -8.34
N VAL A 42 9.90 -5.96 -8.50
CA VAL A 42 10.89 -6.53 -7.58
C VAL A 42 10.94 -5.64 -6.34
N LEU A 43 10.36 -6.13 -5.26
CA LEU A 43 10.36 -5.45 -3.96
C LEU A 43 11.64 -5.77 -3.19
N SER A 44 12.30 -4.74 -2.68
CA SER A 44 13.30 -4.89 -1.63
C SER A 44 12.65 -5.29 -0.30
N ASP A 45 13.44 -5.83 0.62
CA ASP A 45 12.99 -6.18 1.98
C ASP A 45 12.36 -4.98 2.71
N TYR A 46 12.88 -3.78 2.46
CA TYR A 46 12.37 -2.54 3.02
C TYR A 46 10.96 -2.22 2.50
N GLU A 47 10.76 -2.25 1.18
CA GLU A 47 9.47 -1.99 0.54
C GLU A 47 8.43 -3.04 0.93
N ARG A 48 8.83 -4.30 0.95
CA ARG A 48 8.00 -5.43 1.38
C ARG A 48 7.53 -5.27 2.82
N ARG A 49 8.42 -4.82 3.72
CA ARG A 49 8.09 -4.54 5.11
C ARG A 49 7.07 -3.39 5.23
N ILE A 50 7.24 -2.31 4.47
CA ILE A 50 6.29 -1.18 4.45
C ILE A 50 4.92 -1.64 3.96
N LEU A 51 4.85 -2.34 2.83
CA LEU A 51 3.59 -2.84 2.28
C LEU A 51 2.88 -3.82 3.22
N THR A 52 3.63 -4.62 3.97
CA THR A 52 3.10 -5.49 5.03
C THR A 52 2.45 -4.69 6.15
N ILE A 53 3.15 -3.68 6.70
CA ILE A 53 2.63 -2.80 7.76
C ILE A 53 1.33 -2.11 7.34
N ILE A 54 1.27 -1.65 6.09
CA ILE A 54 0.07 -1.02 5.52
C ILE A 54 -1.08 -2.01 5.35
N THR A 55 -0.77 -3.24 4.91
CA THR A 55 -1.75 -4.32 4.75
C THR A 55 -2.35 -4.70 6.11
N ASP A 56 -1.52 -4.83 7.14
CA ASP A 56 -1.96 -5.10 8.51
C ASP A 56 -2.83 -3.98 9.04
N TYR A 57 -2.45 -2.72 8.81
CA TYR A 57 -3.26 -1.57 9.21
C TYR A 57 -4.64 -1.59 8.55
N ASN A 58 -4.71 -1.87 7.23
CA ASN A 58 -5.97 -2.00 6.51
C ASN A 58 -6.86 -3.10 7.10
N LEU A 59 -6.26 -4.21 7.53
CA LEU A 59 -7.00 -5.32 8.15
C LEU A 59 -7.52 -4.94 9.54
N ILE A 60 -6.67 -4.35 10.37
CA ILE A 60 -6.99 -3.96 11.76
C ILE A 60 -8.08 -2.88 11.78
N THR A 61 -8.01 -1.90 10.87
CA THR A 61 -8.99 -0.80 10.80
C THR A 61 -10.36 -1.22 10.28
N ARG A 62 -10.44 -2.35 9.55
CA ARG A 62 -11.70 -2.87 9.01
C ARG A 62 -12.58 -3.55 10.06
N TYR A 63 -11.98 -4.12 11.11
CA TYR A 63 -12.73 -4.85 12.14
C TYR A 63 -12.84 -4.05 13.45
N PRO A 64 -14.06 -3.67 13.86
CA PRO A 64 -14.32 -2.92 15.09
C PRO A 64 -13.67 -3.47 16.36
N LYS A 65 -13.58 -4.80 16.48
CA LYS A 65 -13.01 -5.51 17.63
C LYS A 65 -11.53 -5.19 17.84
N ASN A 66 -10.82 -4.80 16.79
CA ASN A 66 -9.39 -4.50 16.83
C ASN A 66 -9.10 -3.00 16.95
N ARG A 67 -10.13 -2.15 17.11
CA ARG A 67 -9.95 -0.68 17.20
C ARG A 67 -9.12 -0.25 18.41
N LYS A 68 -9.15 -1.00 19.51
CA LYS A 68 -8.35 -0.70 20.71
C LYS A 68 -6.86 -0.94 20.44
N LEU A 69 -6.52 -2.09 19.84
CA LEU A 69 -5.18 -2.42 19.36
C LEU A 69 -4.69 -1.43 18.29
N ALA A 70 -5.59 -0.96 17.42
CA ALA A 70 -5.28 0.06 16.42
C ALA A 70 -4.89 1.39 17.08
N LYS A 71 -5.64 1.82 18.10
CA LYS A 71 -5.37 3.08 18.83
C LYS A 71 -4.08 3.02 19.63
N GLU A 72 -3.75 1.87 20.22
CA GLU A 72 -2.54 1.68 21.01
C GLU A 72 -1.29 1.54 20.12
N LYS A 73 -1.40 0.86 18.98
CA LYS A 73 -0.28 0.60 18.06
C LYS A 73 0.00 1.74 17.07
N TYR A 74 -1.03 2.50 16.68
CA TYR A 74 -0.94 3.57 15.68
C TYR A 74 -1.22 4.94 16.32
N THR A 75 -0.28 5.39 17.15
CA THR A 75 -0.29 6.73 17.75
C THR A 75 -0.21 7.81 16.66
N LYS A 76 -0.61 9.04 16.99
CA LYS A 76 -0.58 10.20 16.08
C LYS A 76 0.83 10.46 15.50
N GLU A 77 1.86 10.23 16.30
CA GLU A 77 3.27 10.33 15.88
C GLU A 77 3.69 9.20 14.94
N PHE A 78 3.32 7.95 15.26
CA PHE A 78 3.55 6.79 14.38
C PHE A 78 2.92 7.02 13.00
N SER A 79 1.67 7.49 12.99
CA SER A 79 0.94 7.82 11.76
C SER A 79 1.65 8.89 10.93
N LYS A 80 2.29 9.89 11.56
CA LYS A 80 2.97 10.98 10.84
C LYS A 80 4.22 10.48 10.12
N ASN A 81 5.02 9.64 10.78
CA ASN A 81 6.22 9.05 10.18
C ASN A 81 5.86 8.08 9.05
N GLU A 82 4.87 7.22 9.28
CA GLU A 82 4.41 6.25 8.30
C GLU A 82 3.72 6.91 7.08
N ILE A 83 3.06 8.07 7.22
CA ILE A 83 2.55 8.84 6.08
C ILE A 83 3.68 9.30 5.16
N GLY A 84 4.83 9.68 5.73
CA GLY A 84 6.03 10.03 4.94
C GLY A 84 6.46 8.86 4.07
N LYS A 85 6.62 7.68 4.68
CA LYS A 85 6.99 6.44 3.98
C LYS A 85 5.97 6.02 2.91
N ILE A 86 4.67 6.13 3.20
CA ILE A 86 3.61 5.84 2.23
C ILE A 86 3.70 6.79 1.02
N LYS A 87 3.98 8.08 1.24
CA LYS A 87 4.16 9.05 0.16
C LYS A 87 5.38 8.74 -0.69
N GLU A 88 6.50 8.38 -0.07
CA GLU A 88 7.71 7.95 -0.78
C GLU A 88 7.44 6.71 -1.60
N MET A 89 6.78 5.71 -1.01
CA MET A 89 6.37 4.49 -1.71
C MET A 89 5.44 4.79 -2.88
N ALA A 90 4.45 5.67 -2.71
CA ALA A 90 3.55 6.06 -3.79
C ALA A 90 4.30 6.78 -4.93
N LYS A 91 5.27 7.63 -4.61
CA LYS A 91 6.14 8.27 -5.62
C LYS A 91 7.00 7.25 -6.36
N TRP A 92 7.53 6.25 -5.66
CA TRP A 92 8.31 5.17 -6.27
C TRP A 92 7.45 4.30 -7.18
N VAL A 93 6.26 3.89 -6.74
CA VAL A 93 5.31 3.15 -7.59
C VAL A 93 4.91 3.99 -8.82
N LEU A 94 4.70 5.29 -8.64
CA LEU A 94 4.39 6.21 -9.74
C LEU A 94 5.56 6.36 -10.74
N SER A 95 6.80 6.36 -10.27
CA SER A 95 7.96 6.42 -11.18
C SER A 95 8.10 5.14 -12.00
N LYS A 96 7.71 3.98 -11.45
CA LYS A 96 7.63 2.72 -12.19
C LYS A 96 6.52 2.71 -13.25
N LEU A 97 5.36 3.30 -12.93
CA LEU A 97 4.27 3.46 -13.89
C LEU A 97 4.65 4.40 -15.06
N LYS A 98 5.39 5.48 -14.81
CA LYS A 98 5.86 6.36 -15.90
C LYS A 98 6.90 5.72 -16.82
N GLN A 99 7.58 4.67 -16.37
CA GLN A 99 8.57 3.95 -17.18
C GLN A 99 7.93 2.93 -18.12
N SER A 100 6.67 2.54 -17.91
CA SER A 100 5.94 1.61 -18.76
C SER A 100 5.12 2.29 -19.87
N GLU A 101 4.99 3.62 -19.85
CA GLU A 101 4.37 4.43 -20.93
C GLU A 101 5.34 4.78 -22.09
N ILE A 102 6.44 4.03 -22.30
CA ILE A 102 7.41 4.24 -23.40
C ILE A 102 7.46 3.04 -24.33
#